data_AF-A0A947B4U8-F1
#
_entry.id   AF-A0A947B4U8-F1
#
_cell.length_a   1.000
_cell.length_b   1.000
_cell.length_c   1.000
_cell.angle_alpha   90.00
_cell.angle_beta   90.00
_cell.angle_gamma   90.00
#
_symmetry.space_group_name_H-M   'P 1'
#
loop_
_entity.id
_entity.type
_entity.pdbx_description
1 polymer ?
#
loop_
_entity_poly.entity_id
_entity_poly.type
_entity_poly.pdbx_seq_one_letter_code
_entity_poly.pdbx_strand_id
1 'polypeptide(L)'
;PKTVKSERVSLRKEAKKMLSDSYIKNMVRNYNFYERDMNPFGSLANDLVDNGDGTVTDKTTGLMWQKSGSAAVQKGNLVKKYLRQLNRDRFAGHSNWRLPTIDELASLLEKKNIEGFYIDPIFDKRQEQCWTADTEEVAYWKSVFETWAVDFKEGRIKVIIWSTRKAHLRLYTDYDASFYTRAVRSLEN
;
A
#
# COMPACT_ATOMS: atom_id res chain seq x y z
N PRO A 1 -14.67 -34.76 -7.58
CA PRO A 1 -13.97 -33.53 -8.00
C PRO A 1 -13.05 -33.02 -6.87
N LYS A 2 -11.73 -33.21 -7.01
CA LYS A 2 -10.76 -32.60 -6.10
C LYS A 2 -10.73 -31.11 -6.41
N THR A 3 -11.28 -30.29 -5.53
CA THR A 3 -11.08 -28.84 -5.56
C THR A 3 -9.59 -28.57 -5.45
N VAL A 4 -8.96 -28.19 -6.55
CA VAL A 4 -7.62 -27.60 -6.55
C VAL A 4 -7.77 -26.32 -5.75
N LYS A 5 -7.28 -26.29 -4.51
CA LYS A 5 -7.10 -25.03 -3.80
C LYS A 5 -6.12 -24.23 -4.64
N SER A 6 -6.60 -23.16 -5.27
CA SER A 6 -5.73 -22.12 -5.81
C SER A 6 -4.76 -21.73 -4.70
N GLU A 7 -3.47 -21.91 -4.97
CA GLU A 7 -2.43 -21.54 -4.02
C GLU A 7 -2.45 -20.01 -3.89
N ARG A 8 -2.59 -19.51 -2.66
CA ARG A 8 -2.67 -18.06 -2.41
C ARG A 8 -1.37 -17.39 -2.84
N VAL A 9 -1.49 -16.18 -3.36
CA VAL A 9 -0.33 -15.32 -3.64
C VAL A 9 0.24 -14.83 -2.31
N SER A 10 1.41 -15.36 -1.94
CA SER A 10 2.10 -14.96 -0.71
C SER A 10 2.88 -13.66 -0.94
N LEU A 11 2.38 -12.59 -0.34
CA LEU A 11 3.00 -11.26 -0.37
C LEU A 11 3.84 -11.01 0.88
N ARG A 12 4.87 -10.19 0.73
CA ARG A 12 5.74 -9.83 1.85
C ARG A 12 4.97 -9.02 2.90
N LYS A 13 4.86 -9.56 4.11
CA LYS A 13 4.21 -8.94 5.27
C LYS A 13 5.11 -7.97 6.04
N GLU A 14 6.41 -8.24 6.09
CA GLU A 14 7.37 -7.49 6.88
C GLU A 14 7.96 -6.33 6.10
N ALA A 15 7.87 -5.12 6.63
CA ALA A 15 8.44 -3.91 6.05
C ALA A 15 9.97 -4.01 5.95
N LYS A 16 10.53 -3.47 4.87
CA LYS A 16 11.97 -3.45 4.62
C LYS A 16 12.50 -2.03 4.68
N LYS A 17 13.76 -1.92 5.11
CA LYS A 17 14.49 -0.66 5.24
C LYS A 17 15.23 -0.21 3.98
N MET A 18 15.27 -1.03 2.91
CA MET A 18 16.01 -0.74 1.68
C MET A 18 15.38 -1.56 0.55
N LEU A 19 14.50 -0.96 -0.25
CA LEU A 19 13.97 -1.59 -1.45
C LEU A 19 14.55 -0.86 -2.66
N SER A 20 15.47 -1.51 -3.38
CA SER A 20 16.01 -0.93 -4.60
C SER A 20 14.94 -0.85 -5.70
N ASP A 21 15.11 0.07 -6.64
CA ASP A 21 14.30 0.10 -7.87
C ASP A 21 14.24 -1.25 -8.59
N SER A 22 15.34 -2.01 -8.54
CA SER A 22 15.40 -3.37 -9.07
C SER A 22 14.45 -4.32 -8.33
N TYR A 23 14.37 -4.22 -7.01
CA TYR A 23 13.39 -4.98 -6.23
C TYR A 23 11.97 -4.64 -6.67
N ILE A 24 11.61 -3.36 -6.76
CA ILE A 24 10.26 -2.93 -7.15
C ILE A 24 9.90 -3.45 -8.55
N LYS A 25 10.80 -3.28 -9.53
CA LYS A 25 10.61 -3.77 -10.90
C LYS A 25 10.43 -5.29 -10.95
N ASN A 26 11.22 -6.04 -10.18
CA ASN A 26 11.12 -7.49 -10.13
C ASN A 26 9.83 -7.93 -9.43
N MET A 27 9.46 -7.29 -8.32
CA MET A 27 8.24 -7.56 -7.57
C MET A 27 6.99 -7.38 -8.45
N VAL A 28 6.88 -6.24 -9.15
CA VAL A 28 5.76 -5.94 -10.06
C VAL A 28 5.63 -7.00 -11.15
N ARG A 29 6.76 -7.44 -11.73
CA ARG A 29 6.78 -8.47 -12.78
C ARG A 29 6.45 -9.87 -12.24
N ASN A 30 7.07 -10.26 -11.13
CA ASN A 30 6.96 -11.61 -10.57
C ASN A 30 5.54 -11.92 -10.10
N TYR A 31 4.86 -10.95 -9.50
CA TYR A 31 3.46 -11.10 -9.08
C TYR A 31 2.46 -10.69 -10.16
N ASN A 32 2.93 -10.27 -11.34
CA ASN A 32 2.11 -9.78 -12.44
C ASN A 32 1.17 -8.62 -12.03
N PHE A 33 1.65 -7.72 -11.15
CA PHE A 33 0.89 -6.55 -10.75
C PHE A 33 0.76 -5.56 -11.88
N TYR A 34 -0.38 -4.90 -11.97
CA TYR A 34 -0.49 -3.73 -12.81
C TYR A 34 0.32 -2.58 -12.21
N GLU A 35 1.15 -1.95 -13.01
CA GLU A 35 1.78 -0.67 -12.73
C GLU A 35 1.95 0.03 -14.06
N ARG A 36 1.44 1.26 -14.19
CA ARG A 36 1.24 1.93 -15.50
C ARG A 36 2.50 1.96 -16.35
N ASP A 37 3.68 2.16 -15.76
CA ASP A 37 4.92 2.37 -16.49
C ASP A 37 5.80 1.10 -16.51
N MET A 38 5.79 0.30 -15.43
CA MET A 38 6.64 -0.87 -15.27
C MET A 38 6.02 -2.17 -15.80
N ASN A 39 4.70 -2.32 -15.71
CA ASN A 39 3.94 -3.49 -16.18
C ASN A 39 2.49 -3.12 -16.57
N PRO A 40 2.28 -2.38 -17.68
CA PRO A 40 0.95 -1.88 -18.08
C PRO A 40 -0.06 -2.99 -18.47
N PHE A 41 0.42 -4.22 -18.62
CA PHE A 41 -0.40 -5.41 -18.93
C PHE A 41 -0.55 -6.36 -17.75
N GLY A 42 -0.01 -5.99 -16.58
CA GLY A 42 -0.23 -6.69 -15.32
C GLY A 42 -1.71 -6.88 -15.03
N SER A 43 -2.03 -8.02 -14.45
CA SER A 43 -3.40 -8.51 -14.34
C SER A 43 -3.55 -9.58 -13.26
N LEU A 44 -2.86 -9.39 -12.12
CA LEU A 44 -3.21 -10.15 -10.92
C LEU A 44 -4.74 -10.08 -10.71
N ALA A 45 -5.38 -11.23 -10.59
CA ALA A 45 -6.81 -11.31 -10.34
C ALA A 45 -7.06 -11.37 -8.82
N ASN A 46 -7.60 -10.30 -8.24
CA ASN A 46 -8.06 -10.31 -6.85
C ASN A 46 -9.44 -10.98 -6.74
N ASP A 47 -9.66 -11.73 -5.66
CA ASP A 47 -10.99 -12.29 -5.29
C ASP A 47 -11.47 -11.50 -4.06
N LEU A 48 -12.09 -10.35 -4.35
CA LEU A 48 -12.49 -9.36 -3.37
C LEU A 48 -13.90 -9.63 -2.84
N VAL A 49 -14.04 -9.62 -1.52
CA VAL A 49 -15.30 -9.80 -0.81
C VAL A 49 -15.51 -8.64 0.16
N ASP A 50 -16.61 -7.92 0.01
CA ASP A 50 -17.08 -6.97 1.02
C ASP A 50 -17.66 -7.74 2.20
N ASN A 51 -17.13 -7.50 3.40
CA ASN A 51 -17.58 -8.18 4.61
C ASN A 51 -18.79 -7.48 5.27
N GLY A 52 -19.21 -6.30 4.77
CA GLY A 52 -20.35 -5.56 5.30
C GLY A 52 -20.08 -4.82 6.61
N ASP A 53 -18.84 -4.84 7.11
CA ASP A 53 -18.40 -4.23 8.37
C ASP A 53 -17.37 -3.10 8.16
N GLY A 54 -17.23 -2.64 6.92
CA GLY A 54 -16.22 -1.65 6.53
C GLY A 54 -14.86 -2.26 6.16
N THR A 55 -14.78 -3.59 5.99
CA THR A 55 -13.59 -4.29 5.49
C THR A 55 -13.84 -5.01 4.16
N VAL A 56 -12.75 -5.22 3.42
CA VAL A 56 -12.72 -6.03 2.19
C VAL A 56 -11.69 -7.13 2.37
N THR A 57 -12.07 -8.37 2.09
CA THR A 57 -11.16 -9.51 2.07
C THR A 57 -10.73 -9.82 0.64
N ASP A 58 -9.43 -9.91 0.42
CA ASP A 58 -8.86 -10.45 -0.81
C ASP A 58 -8.43 -11.91 -0.57
N LYS A 59 -9.19 -12.86 -1.13
CA LYS A 59 -8.90 -14.29 -0.98
C LYS A 59 -7.68 -14.74 -1.78
N THR A 60 -7.30 -14.00 -2.83
CA THR A 60 -6.10 -14.28 -3.63
C THR A 60 -4.85 -14.12 -2.78
N THR A 61 -4.78 -13.05 -1.99
CA THR A 61 -3.61 -12.73 -1.15
C THR A 61 -3.75 -13.16 0.31
N GLY A 62 -4.96 -13.51 0.76
CA GLY A 62 -5.23 -13.84 2.16
C GLY A 62 -5.15 -12.61 3.08
N LEU A 63 -5.39 -11.42 2.52
CA LEU A 63 -5.36 -10.14 3.23
C LEU A 63 -6.77 -9.62 3.47
N MET A 64 -6.92 -8.85 4.54
CA MET A 64 -8.11 -8.08 4.81
C MET A 64 -7.73 -6.61 4.94
N TRP A 65 -8.49 -5.77 4.27
CA TRP A 65 -8.25 -4.35 4.08
C TRP A 65 -9.37 -3.55 4.71
N GLN A 66 -9.06 -2.34 5.19
CA GLN A 66 -10.13 -1.37 5.39
C GLN A 66 -10.72 -0.97 4.03
N LYS A 67 -12.05 -1.02 3.91
CA LYS A 67 -12.79 -0.58 2.71
C LYS A 67 -12.61 0.92 2.47
N SER A 68 -12.65 1.70 3.55
CA SER A 68 -12.22 3.10 3.60
C SER A 68 -10.96 3.23 4.44
N GLY A 69 -9.97 3.98 3.97
CA GLY A 69 -8.81 4.34 4.78
C GLY A 69 -9.07 5.51 5.73
N SER A 70 -8.00 6.19 6.14
CA SER A 70 -8.07 7.40 6.95
C SER A 70 -8.97 8.46 6.32
N ALA A 71 -9.61 9.29 7.15
CA ALA A 71 -10.54 10.32 6.70
C ALA A 71 -9.87 11.51 6.02
N ALA A 72 -8.59 11.73 6.33
CA ALA A 72 -7.75 12.78 5.78
C ALA A 72 -6.35 12.21 5.51
N VAL A 73 -5.59 12.91 4.68
CA VAL A 73 -4.16 12.67 4.50
C VAL A 73 -3.39 12.92 5.79
N GLN A 74 -2.35 12.13 6.02
CA GLN A 74 -1.57 12.14 7.25
C GLN A 74 -0.07 12.03 6.93
N LYS A 75 0.78 12.46 7.86
CA LYS A 75 2.23 12.26 7.78
C LYS A 75 2.82 11.88 9.14
N GLY A 76 3.95 11.18 9.11
CA GLY A 76 4.75 10.84 10.30
C GLY A 76 3.93 10.24 11.45
N ASN A 77 3.96 10.90 12.61
CA ASN A 77 3.32 10.40 13.83
C ASN A 77 1.78 10.33 13.75
N LEU A 78 1.14 11.06 12.82
CA LEU A 78 -0.31 10.98 12.64
C LEU A 78 -0.74 9.62 12.09
N VAL A 79 0.04 9.03 11.18
CA VAL A 79 -0.19 7.66 10.66
C VAL A 79 -0.14 6.64 11.80
N LYS A 80 0.89 6.74 12.66
CA LYS A 80 1.02 5.89 13.85
C LYS A 80 -0.11 6.09 14.85
N LYS A 81 -0.60 7.32 15.01
CA LYS A 81 -1.75 7.63 15.89
C LYS A 81 -3.03 7.01 15.33
N TYR A 82 -3.26 7.11 14.03
CA TYR A 82 -4.39 6.48 13.34
C TYR A 82 -4.41 4.96 13.54
N LEU A 83 -3.31 4.26 13.25
CA LEU A 83 -3.23 2.81 13.41
C LEU A 83 -3.40 2.36 14.87
N ARG A 84 -2.82 3.10 15.83
CA ARG A 84 -3.01 2.80 17.26
C ARG A 84 -4.47 2.97 17.68
N GLN A 85 -5.12 4.02 17.21
CA GLN A 85 -6.55 4.24 17.48
C GLN A 85 -7.39 3.11 16.88
N LEU A 86 -7.17 2.79 15.60
CA LEU A 86 -7.88 1.75 14.88
C LEU A 86 -7.81 0.39 15.59
N ASN A 87 -6.62 0.04 16.10
CA ASN A 87 -6.41 -1.19 16.85
C ASN A 87 -7.01 -1.16 18.26
N ARG A 88 -6.95 -0.01 18.94
CA ARG A 88 -7.56 0.16 20.27
C ARG A 88 -9.08 0.03 20.21
N ASP A 89 -9.68 0.59 19.16
CA ASP A 89 -11.13 0.57 18.94
C ASP A 89 -11.62 -0.78 18.40
N ARG A 90 -10.70 -1.72 18.14
CA ARG A 90 -10.99 -3.04 17.57
C ARG A 90 -11.84 -2.93 16.31
N PHE A 91 -11.47 -2.06 15.38
CA PHE A 91 -12.21 -1.86 14.14
C PHE A 91 -12.50 -3.21 13.44
N ALA A 92 -13.78 -3.43 13.08
CA ALA A 92 -14.30 -4.70 12.56
C ALA A 92 -13.95 -5.93 13.43
N GLY A 93 -13.87 -5.75 14.75
CA GLY A 93 -13.52 -6.79 15.70
C GLY A 93 -12.02 -7.11 15.82
N HIS A 94 -11.16 -6.41 15.07
CA HIS A 94 -9.72 -6.73 14.95
C HIS A 94 -8.80 -5.64 15.52
N SER A 95 -7.67 -6.07 16.08
CA SER A 95 -6.69 -5.19 16.74
C SER A 95 -5.25 -5.36 16.23
N ASN A 96 -5.08 -5.97 15.04
CA ASN A 96 -3.79 -6.20 14.39
C ASN A 96 -3.68 -5.52 13.01
N TRP A 97 -4.38 -4.39 12.84
CA TRP A 97 -4.26 -3.51 11.68
C TRP A 97 -2.89 -2.84 11.63
N ARG A 98 -2.28 -2.84 10.45
CA ARG A 98 -0.98 -2.22 10.20
C ARG A 98 -0.98 -1.46 8.88
N LEU A 99 0.09 -0.70 8.67
CA LEU A 99 0.39 -0.14 7.37
C LEU A 99 0.78 -1.28 6.41
N PRO A 100 0.33 -1.28 5.15
CA PRO A 100 0.68 -2.31 4.18
C PRO A 100 2.12 -2.15 3.70
N THR A 101 2.75 -3.24 3.29
CA THR A 101 3.99 -3.15 2.51
C THR A 101 3.68 -2.68 1.08
N ILE A 102 4.71 -2.32 0.32
CA ILE A 102 4.54 -1.97 -1.09
C ILE A 102 4.05 -3.17 -1.91
N ASP A 103 4.51 -4.39 -1.61
CA ASP A 103 4.06 -5.62 -2.25
C ASP A 103 2.55 -5.80 -2.06
N GLU A 104 2.04 -5.54 -0.85
CA GLU A 104 0.61 -5.67 -0.53
C GLU A 104 -0.23 -4.55 -1.13
N LEU A 105 0.21 -3.29 -1.01
CA LEU A 105 -0.61 -2.18 -1.49
C LEU A 105 -0.65 -2.12 -3.01
N ALA A 106 0.46 -2.47 -3.68
CA ALA A 106 0.51 -2.53 -5.15
C ALA A 106 -0.32 -3.69 -5.70
N SER A 107 -0.62 -4.73 -4.91
CA SER A 107 -1.49 -5.82 -5.36
C SER A 107 -2.96 -5.41 -5.52
N LEU A 108 -3.34 -4.19 -5.11
CA LEU A 108 -4.66 -3.60 -5.32
C LEU A 108 -4.72 -2.72 -6.58
N LEU A 109 -3.59 -2.49 -7.27
CA LEU A 109 -3.60 -1.75 -8.52
C LEU A 109 -4.25 -2.58 -9.62
N GLU A 110 -5.28 -2.01 -10.22
CA GLU A 110 -6.06 -2.64 -11.29
C GLU A 110 -5.74 -2.01 -12.63
N LYS A 111 -5.64 -2.82 -13.68
CA LYS A 111 -5.36 -2.31 -15.05
C LYS A 111 -6.47 -1.38 -15.56
N LYS A 112 -7.71 -1.67 -15.20
CA LYS A 112 -8.87 -0.90 -15.64
C LYS A 112 -8.96 0.38 -14.81
N ASN A 113 -9.00 1.52 -15.48
CA ASN A 113 -9.42 2.76 -14.84
C ASN A 113 -10.94 2.79 -14.75
N ILE A 114 -11.48 2.77 -13.54
CA ILE A 114 -12.91 2.83 -13.25
C ILE A 114 -13.17 4.16 -12.52
N GLU A 115 -13.92 5.05 -13.17
CA GLU A 115 -14.25 6.39 -12.65
C GLU A 115 -13.03 7.22 -12.20
N GLY A 116 -11.92 7.13 -12.92
CA GLY A 116 -10.71 7.88 -12.61
C GLY A 116 -9.72 7.16 -11.70
N PHE A 117 -9.99 5.93 -11.28
CA PHE A 117 -9.14 5.16 -10.36
C PHE A 117 -8.75 3.79 -10.90
N TYR A 118 -7.53 3.37 -10.61
CA TYR A 118 -6.91 2.07 -10.91
C TYR A 118 -6.97 1.16 -9.68
N ILE A 119 -8.16 0.99 -9.13
CA ILE A 119 -8.48 0.09 -8.01
C ILE A 119 -9.93 -0.38 -8.18
N ASP A 120 -10.24 -1.56 -7.68
CA ASP A 120 -11.61 -2.08 -7.71
C ASP A 120 -12.59 -1.12 -6.99
N PRO A 121 -13.77 -0.83 -7.58
CA PRO A 121 -14.76 0.10 -7.01
C PRO A 121 -15.39 -0.37 -5.70
N ILE A 122 -15.10 -1.60 -5.24
CA ILE A 122 -15.42 -2.05 -3.88
C ILE A 122 -14.73 -1.18 -2.83
N PHE A 123 -13.60 -0.56 -3.15
CA PHE A 123 -12.90 0.34 -2.24
C PHE A 123 -13.37 1.79 -2.37
N ASP A 124 -13.36 2.53 -1.27
CA ASP A 124 -13.64 3.96 -1.28
C ASP A 124 -12.58 4.71 -2.09
N LYS A 125 -13.06 5.61 -2.96
CA LYS A 125 -12.22 6.40 -3.90
C LYS A 125 -11.56 7.62 -3.26
N ARG A 126 -11.88 7.96 -2.01
CA ARG A 126 -11.24 9.09 -1.30
C ARG A 126 -9.74 8.91 -1.16
N GLN A 127 -9.28 7.68 -0.97
CA GLN A 127 -7.86 7.38 -0.74
C GLN A 127 -7.10 7.24 -2.06
N GLU A 128 -6.93 8.37 -2.75
CA GLU A 128 -6.21 8.47 -4.04
C GLU A 128 -4.78 7.95 -3.96
N GLN A 129 -4.07 8.32 -2.89
CA GLN A 129 -2.69 7.95 -2.65
C GLN A 129 -2.57 7.41 -1.23
N CYS A 130 -1.84 6.31 -1.06
CA CYS A 130 -1.69 5.65 0.24
C CYS A 130 -0.23 5.36 0.56
N TRP A 131 0.17 5.61 1.81
CA TRP A 131 1.48 5.25 2.34
C TRP A 131 1.69 3.73 2.41
N THR A 132 2.94 3.31 2.23
CA THR A 132 3.40 1.96 2.59
C THR A 132 4.30 2.01 3.83
N ALA A 133 4.49 0.84 4.44
CA ALA A 133 5.34 0.64 5.61
C ALA A 133 6.84 0.61 5.27
N ASP A 134 7.17 0.45 4.00
CA ASP A 134 8.55 0.38 3.55
C ASP A 134 9.17 1.78 3.58
N THR A 135 10.36 1.86 4.16
CA THR A 135 11.12 3.12 4.29
C THR A 135 12.57 2.83 3.97
N GLU A 136 13.32 3.81 3.50
CA GLU A 136 14.76 3.75 3.36
C GLU A 136 15.44 4.87 4.13
N GLU A 137 16.54 4.54 4.81
CA GLU A 137 17.49 5.51 5.34
C GLU A 137 18.63 5.61 4.33
N VAL A 138 18.69 6.72 3.59
CA VAL A 138 19.68 6.88 2.51
C VAL A 138 21.06 7.13 3.15
N ALA A 139 21.89 6.09 3.15
CA ALA A 139 23.12 5.95 3.94
C ALA A 139 24.16 7.06 3.73
N TYR A 140 24.11 7.77 2.60
CA TYR A 140 25.09 8.83 2.29
C TYR A 140 24.87 10.13 3.10
N TRP A 141 23.66 10.37 3.64
CA TRP A 141 23.34 11.65 4.26
C TRP A 141 22.69 11.59 5.65
N LYS A 142 22.54 10.41 6.30
CA LYS A 142 22.01 10.23 7.69
C LYS A 142 20.84 11.14 8.12
N SER A 143 20.08 11.62 7.14
CA SER A 143 19.07 12.66 7.28
C SER A 143 18.21 12.77 6.03
N VAL A 144 18.34 11.85 5.07
CA VAL A 144 17.47 11.73 3.91
C VAL A 144 16.83 10.36 4.00
N PHE A 145 15.53 10.34 3.81
CA PHE A 145 14.70 9.18 3.94
C PHE A 145 13.87 9.02 2.69
N GLU A 146 13.72 7.77 2.27
CA GLU A 146 12.87 7.37 1.17
C GLU A 146 11.71 6.55 1.71
N THR A 147 10.57 6.61 1.05
CA THR A 147 9.43 5.74 1.31
C THR A 147 8.63 5.60 0.03
N TRP A 148 7.68 4.67 0.02
CA TRP A 148 6.85 4.41 -1.14
C TRP A 148 5.39 4.73 -0.83
N ALA A 149 4.69 5.13 -1.88
CA ALA A 149 3.24 5.25 -1.88
C ALA A 149 2.68 4.59 -3.13
N VAL A 150 1.43 4.15 -3.06
CA VAL A 150 0.67 3.71 -4.23
C VAL A 150 -0.33 4.79 -4.58
N ASP A 151 -0.31 5.22 -5.83
CA ASP A 151 -1.20 6.20 -6.41
C ASP A 151 -2.25 5.49 -7.26
N PHE A 152 -3.44 5.32 -6.71
CA PHE A 152 -4.57 4.71 -7.38
C PHE A 152 -5.20 5.61 -8.44
N LYS A 153 -4.93 6.92 -8.43
CA LYS A 153 -5.44 7.84 -9.47
C LYS A 153 -4.62 7.74 -10.74
N GLU A 154 -3.31 7.58 -10.60
CA GLU A 154 -2.37 7.46 -11.72
C GLU A 154 -2.03 6.01 -12.08
N GLY A 155 -2.37 5.04 -11.21
CA GLY A 155 -2.04 3.62 -11.42
C GLY A 155 -0.55 3.34 -11.23
N ARG A 156 0.09 4.00 -10.26
CA ARG A 156 1.56 4.05 -10.14
C ARG A 156 2.07 3.76 -8.73
N ILE A 157 3.31 3.28 -8.67
CA ILE A 157 4.12 3.30 -7.44
C ILE A 157 4.95 4.59 -7.43
N LYS A 158 4.85 5.38 -6.36
CA LYS A 158 5.59 6.64 -6.17
C LYS A 158 6.68 6.48 -5.12
N VAL A 159 7.87 7.01 -5.43
CA VAL A 159 8.98 7.17 -4.47
C VAL A 159 8.89 8.56 -3.86
N ILE A 160 9.00 8.64 -2.55
CA ILE A 160 8.89 9.87 -1.77
C ILE A 160 10.18 10.07 -1.01
N ILE A 161 10.90 11.14 -1.34
CA ILE A 161 12.19 11.49 -0.75
C ILE A 161 11.99 12.70 0.16
N TRP A 162 12.37 12.58 1.43
CA TRP A 162 12.31 13.68 2.40
C TRP A 162 13.57 13.74 3.25
N SER A 163 13.82 14.88 3.93
CA SER A 163 15.01 15.06 4.76
C SER A 163 14.66 15.53 6.18
N THR A 164 15.40 15.13 7.20
CA THR A 164 15.28 15.68 8.57
C THR A 164 16.11 16.95 8.77
N ARG A 165 16.97 17.31 7.80
CA ARG A 165 17.71 18.57 7.79
C ARG A 165 17.11 19.48 6.74
N LYS A 166 17.12 20.79 6.98
CA LYS A 166 16.86 21.79 5.92
C LYS A 166 18.02 21.72 4.94
N ALA A 167 17.98 20.76 4.01
CA ALA A 167 19.01 20.65 3.00
C ALA A 167 18.80 21.78 1.98
N HIS A 168 19.82 22.63 1.78
CA HIS A 168 19.85 23.72 0.79
C HIS A 168 19.85 23.24 -0.68
N LEU A 169 19.44 22.00 -0.92
CA LEU A 169 19.54 21.31 -2.20
C LEU A 169 18.16 21.22 -2.84
N ARG A 170 18.03 21.86 -4.01
CA ARG A 170 16.84 21.89 -4.90
C ARG A 170 16.37 20.51 -5.42
N LEU A 171 16.85 19.41 -4.84
CA LEU A 171 16.58 18.04 -5.29
C LEU A 171 15.57 17.29 -4.40
N TYR A 172 15.10 17.88 -3.30
CA TYR A 172 14.20 17.24 -2.35
C TYR A 172 12.78 17.77 -2.52
N THR A 173 11.88 16.93 -3.03
CA THR A 173 10.62 17.37 -3.63
C THR A 173 9.43 17.42 -2.68
N ASP A 174 9.48 16.87 -1.46
CA ASP A 174 8.22 16.62 -0.75
C ASP A 174 8.31 16.57 0.78
N TYR A 175 8.86 17.63 1.40
CA TYR A 175 8.88 17.77 2.87
C TYR A 175 7.47 17.74 3.51
N ASP A 176 6.43 18.03 2.71
CA ASP A 176 5.04 18.10 3.13
C ASP A 176 4.14 17.00 2.56
N ALA A 177 4.71 15.99 1.89
CA ALA A 177 3.95 14.85 1.40
C ALA A 177 3.08 14.26 2.52
N SER A 178 1.79 14.18 2.23
CA SER A 178 0.77 13.67 3.13
C SER A 178 -0.17 12.83 2.29
N PHE A 179 -0.24 11.54 2.57
CA PHE A 179 -1.12 10.59 1.89
C PHE A 179 -2.06 9.91 2.88
N TYR A 180 -3.05 9.22 2.36
CA TYR A 180 -3.99 8.46 3.17
C TYR A 180 -3.33 7.19 3.72
N THR A 181 -4.00 6.55 4.68
CA THR A 181 -3.63 5.23 5.18
C THR A 181 -4.79 4.27 4.94
N ARG A 182 -4.55 3.22 4.14
CA ARG A 182 -5.46 2.07 4.02
C ARG A 182 -4.84 0.92 4.80
N ALA A 183 -5.34 0.66 6.01
CA ALA A 183 -4.74 -0.37 6.85
C ALA A 183 -5.08 -1.77 6.33
N VAL A 184 -4.16 -2.70 6.58
CA VAL A 184 -4.25 -4.11 6.20
C VAL A 184 -4.00 -4.99 7.42
N ARG A 185 -4.53 -6.20 7.39
CA ARG A 185 -4.17 -7.31 8.28
C ARG A 185 -4.12 -8.62 7.49
N SER A 186 -3.34 -9.58 7.98
CA SER A 186 -3.32 -10.94 7.46
C SER A 186 -4.48 -11.75 8.07
N LEU A 187 -5.09 -12.63 7.27
CA LEU A 187 -6.15 -13.53 7.75
C LEU A 187 -5.60 -14.70 8.57
N GLU A 188 -4.35 -15.10 8.32
CA GLU A 188 -3.64 -16.13 9.08
C GLU A 188 -2.59 -15.46 9.98
N ASN A 189 -2.44 -16.00 11.20
CA ASN A 189 -1.51 -15.54 12.22
C ASN A 189 -0.10 -16.02 11.95
#